data_AF-A0A8D8Y1Q6-F1
#
_entry.id   AF-A0A8D8Y1Q6-F1
#
_cell.length_a   1.000
_cell.length_b   1.000
_cell.length_c   1.000
_cell.angle_alpha   90.00
_cell.angle_beta   90.00
_cell.angle_gamma   90.00
#
_symmetry.space_group_name_H-M   'P 1'
#
loop_
_entity.id
_entity.type
_entity.pdbx_description
1 polymer ?
#
loop_
_entity_poly.entity_id
_entity_poly.type
_entity_poly.pdbx_seq_one_letter_code
_entity_poly.pdbx_strand_id
1 'polypeptide(L)'
;MVMSKQHFKPFTLYKQTAFDDFMRGLSGQPVQKADRFFTREITDRLFQGEGSTGFDLVAFNIQRGRDHGLPGDMGMAKNVFFEKILSKTQKTPLKHPFCQIVSRKNVN
;
A
#
# COMPACT_ATOMS: atom_id res chain seq x y z
N MET A 1 14.14 21.01 4.02
CA MET A 1 13.06 21.26 3.03
C MET A 1 11.76 20.70 3.59
N VAL A 2 10.68 21.48 3.62
CA VAL A 2 9.38 21.03 4.15
C VAL A 2 8.53 20.52 2.98
N MET A 3 7.94 19.34 3.12
CA MET A 3 7.29 18.62 2.01
C MET A 3 5.97 19.27 1.57
N SER A 4 5.14 19.72 2.51
CA SER A 4 3.88 20.45 2.24
C SER A 4 4.05 21.61 1.25
N LYS A 5 5.20 22.27 1.28
CA LYS A 5 5.52 23.41 0.40
C LYS A 5 5.94 23.03 -1.02
N GLN A 6 6.12 21.74 -1.35
CA GLN A 6 6.61 21.29 -2.66
C GLN A 6 5.51 20.75 -3.57
N HIS A 7 4.33 20.46 -3.03
CA HIS A 7 3.20 20.01 -3.81
C HIS A 7 2.83 21.00 -4.92
N PHE A 8 2.66 20.50 -6.15
CA PHE A 8 2.25 21.29 -7.32
C PHE A 8 3.11 22.54 -7.59
N LYS A 9 4.41 22.53 -7.27
CA LYS A 9 5.37 23.61 -7.58
C LYS A 9 6.40 23.21 -8.65
N PRO A 10 5.99 22.98 -9.91
CA PRO A 10 6.88 22.46 -10.95
C PRO A 10 8.06 23.39 -11.25
N PHE A 11 7.86 24.71 -11.09
CA PHE A 11 8.89 25.70 -11.41
C PHE A 11 10.09 25.70 -10.45
N THR A 12 9.99 25.01 -9.31
CA THR A 12 11.11 24.90 -8.36
C THR A 12 12.32 24.21 -8.97
N LEU A 13 12.11 23.29 -9.93
CA LEU A 13 13.16 22.55 -10.61
C LEU A 13 13.99 23.38 -11.59
N TYR A 14 13.45 24.49 -12.12
CA TYR A 14 14.16 25.37 -13.06
C TYR A 14 15.13 26.32 -12.36
N LYS A 15 15.14 26.37 -11.03
CA LYS A 15 16.13 27.14 -10.28
C LYS A 15 17.52 26.54 -10.50
N GLN A 16 18.54 27.38 -10.58
CA GLN A 16 19.92 26.93 -10.69
C GLN A 16 20.23 25.90 -9.60
N THR A 17 20.95 24.85 -9.98
CA THR A 17 21.37 23.69 -9.15
C THR A 17 20.27 22.87 -8.48
N ALA A 18 19.00 23.30 -8.50
CA ALA A 18 17.93 22.63 -7.78
C ALA A 18 17.78 21.16 -8.17
N PHE A 19 17.85 20.84 -9.47
CA PHE A 19 17.77 19.47 -9.95
C PHE A 19 18.90 18.58 -9.43
N ASP A 20 20.15 19.05 -9.49
CA ASP A 20 21.32 18.30 -9.01
C ASP A 20 21.26 18.11 -7.49
N ASP A 21 20.79 19.12 -6.76
CA ASP A 21 20.59 19.06 -5.32
C ASP A 21 19.48 18.05 -4.95
N PHE A 22 18.39 17.98 -5.72
CA PHE A 22 17.36 16.94 -5.56
C PHE A 22 17.93 15.54 -5.80
N MET A 23 18.70 15.34 -6.88
CA MET A 23 19.29 14.03 -7.18
C MET A 23 20.28 13.59 -6.09
N ARG A 24 21.11 14.50 -5.59
CA ARG A 24 22.00 14.25 -4.46
C ARG A 24 21.23 13.92 -3.17
N GLY A 25 20.13 14.63 -2.91
CA GLY A 25 19.26 14.36 -1.78
C GLY A 25 18.59 12.99 -1.88
N LEU A 26 17.98 12.66 -3.02
CA LEU A 26 17.28 11.40 -3.25
C LEU A 26 18.21 10.17 -3.20
N SER A 27 19.47 10.33 -3.63
CA SER A 27 20.46 9.25 -3.56
C SER A 27 21.12 9.11 -2.18
N GLY A 28 21.28 10.22 -1.44
CA GLY A 28 21.99 10.23 -0.17
C GLY A 28 21.11 10.08 1.07
N GLN A 29 19.81 10.41 0.98
CA GLN A 29 18.91 10.36 2.14
C GLN A 29 18.29 8.97 2.33
N PRO A 30 18.25 8.45 3.56
CA PRO A 30 17.58 7.19 3.85
C PRO A 30 16.06 7.32 3.66
N VAL A 31 15.44 6.28 3.09
CA VAL A 31 13.99 6.18 3.01
C VAL A 31 13.37 6.00 4.40
N GLN A 32 12.15 6.50 4.60
CA GLN A 32 11.40 6.23 5.82
C GLN A 32 11.20 4.72 6.01
N LYS A 33 11.35 4.25 7.26
CA LYS A 33 11.09 2.86 7.62
C LYS A 33 9.64 2.49 7.31
N ALA A 34 9.43 1.27 6.81
CA ALA A 34 8.09 0.69 6.68
C ALA A 34 7.53 0.39 8.08
N ASP A 35 6.79 1.34 8.62
CA ASP A 35 6.08 1.22 9.89
C ASP A 35 4.66 1.79 9.78
N ARG A 36 3.96 1.83 10.91
CA ARG A 36 2.57 2.31 10.99
C ARG A 36 2.46 3.83 11.09
N PHE A 37 3.58 4.54 11.12
CA PHE A 37 3.61 5.97 11.37
C PHE A 37 3.79 6.73 10.06
N PHE A 38 3.03 7.79 9.91
CA PHE A 38 3.10 8.68 8.77
C PHE A 38 3.48 10.08 9.24
N THR A 39 4.21 10.81 8.39
CA THR A 39 4.63 12.17 8.75
C THR A 39 3.42 13.12 8.70
N ARG A 40 3.44 14.16 9.54
CA ARG A 40 2.40 15.20 9.53
C ARG A 40 2.35 16.00 8.23
N GLU A 41 3.34 15.89 7.36
CA GLU A 41 3.30 16.52 6.03
C GLU A 41 2.27 15.84 5.11
N ILE A 42 1.94 14.58 5.34
CA ILE A 42 0.99 13.80 4.53
C ILE A 42 -0.32 13.46 5.26
N THR A 43 -0.36 13.47 6.60
CA THR A 43 -1.61 13.25 7.36
C THR A 43 -2.38 14.54 7.67
N ASP A 44 -1.71 15.68 7.80
CA ASP A 44 -2.39 16.93 8.21
C ASP A 44 -2.21 18.06 7.19
N ARG A 45 -1.17 17.94 6.35
CA ARG A 45 -0.67 19.03 5.50
C ARG A 45 -0.53 18.63 4.03
N LEU A 46 -1.19 17.54 3.63
CA LEU A 46 -1.20 17.12 2.23
C LEU A 46 -1.88 18.22 1.40
N PHE A 47 -1.21 18.68 0.35
CA PHE A 47 -1.69 19.76 -0.52
C PHE A 47 -2.10 21.05 0.20
N GLN A 48 -1.51 21.30 1.37
CA GLN A 48 -1.72 22.55 2.09
C GLN A 48 -1.19 23.73 1.26
N GLY A 49 -2.10 24.57 0.77
CA GLY A 49 -1.77 25.86 0.17
C GLY A 49 -1.38 26.87 1.24
N GLU A 50 -1.07 28.10 0.83
CA GLU A 50 -0.83 29.16 1.81
C GLU A 50 -2.13 29.51 2.54
N GLY A 51 -2.18 29.20 3.85
CA GLY A 51 -3.30 29.54 4.72
C GLY A 51 -4.50 28.58 4.70
N SER A 52 -4.45 27.47 3.95
CA SER A 52 -5.52 26.47 3.93
C SER A 52 -5.30 25.37 4.97
N THR A 53 -6.37 24.68 5.37
CA THR A 53 -6.25 23.38 6.04
C THR A 53 -5.69 22.36 5.05
N GLY A 54 -4.79 21.48 5.48
CA GLY A 54 -4.29 20.40 4.65
C GLY A 54 -5.17 19.15 4.72
N PHE A 55 -4.95 18.23 3.79
CA PHE A 55 -5.66 16.95 3.72
C PHE A 55 -4.87 15.84 4.43
N ASP A 56 -5.60 14.75 4.73
CA ASP A 56 -5.03 13.51 5.27
C ASP A 56 -4.99 12.43 4.19
N LEU A 57 -3.78 12.08 3.75
CA LEU A 57 -3.54 11.02 2.77
C LEU A 57 -3.95 9.64 3.28
N VAL A 58 -3.77 9.38 4.58
CA VAL A 58 -4.08 8.08 5.19
C VAL A 58 -5.59 7.90 5.23
N ALA A 59 -6.32 8.91 5.70
CA ALA A 59 -7.78 8.89 5.68
C ALA A 59 -8.30 8.77 4.24
N PHE A 60 -7.71 9.48 3.28
CA PHE A 60 -8.09 9.37 1.87
C PHE A 60 -7.89 7.96 1.32
N ASN A 61 -6.78 7.30 1.66
CA ASN A 61 -6.52 5.94 1.22
C ASN A 61 -7.48 4.92 1.85
N ILE A 62 -7.86 5.10 3.12
CA ILE A 62 -8.87 4.27 3.79
C ILE A 62 -10.23 4.42 3.10
N GLN A 63 -10.65 5.66 2.82
CA GLN A 63 -11.93 5.92 2.15
C GLN A 63 -11.94 5.36 0.74
N ARG A 64 -10.88 5.57 -0.05
CA ARG A 64 -10.75 4.96 -1.38
C ARG A 64 -10.82 3.42 -1.31
N GLY A 65 -10.23 2.83 -0.28
CA GLY A 65 -10.31 1.38 -0.05
C GLY A 65 -11.75 0.91 0.17
N ARG A 66 -12.54 1.65 0.95
CA ARG A 66 -13.97 1.35 1.16
C ARG A 66 -14.79 1.55 -0.10
N ASP A 67 -14.55 2.64 -0.82
CA ASP A 67 -15.27 2.98 -2.05
C ASP A 67 -15.04 1.92 -3.13
N HIS A 68 -13.82 1.36 -3.20
CA HIS A 68 -13.49 0.28 -4.13
C HIS A 68 -13.82 -1.12 -3.60
N GLY A 69 -14.46 -1.23 -2.42
CA GLY A 69 -14.82 -2.50 -1.81
C GLY A 69 -13.61 -3.40 -1.54
N LEU A 70 -12.43 -2.82 -1.27
CA LEU A 70 -11.25 -3.61 -0.96
C LEU A 70 -11.56 -4.48 0.27
N PRO A 71 -11.26 -5.80 0.20
CA PRO A 71 -11.44 -6.65 1.35
C PRO A 71 -10.59 -6.09 2.50
N GLY A 72 -11.15 -6.05 3.71
CA GLY A 72 -10.37 -5.69 4.89
C GLY A 72 -9.19 -6.65 5.09
N ASP A 73 -8.30 -6.34 6.04
CA ASP A 73 -7.06 -7.08 6.26
C ASP A 73 -7.25 -8.61 6.29
N MET A 74 -8.35 -9.10 6.86
CA MET A 74 -8.67 -10.53 6.89
C MET A 74 -8.98 -11.10 5.49
N GLY A 75 -9.68 -10.36 4.62
CA GLY A 75 -9.99 -10.81 3.26
C GLY A 75 -8.77 -10.72 2.33
N MET A 76 -7.94 -9.69 2.47
CA MET A 76 -6.65 -9.61 1.76
C MET A 76 -5.71 -10.75 2.20
N ALA A 77 -5.56 -10.97 3.51
CA ALA A 77 -4.75 -12.06 4.03
C ALA A 77 -5.27 -13.43 3.58
N LYS A 78 -6.60 -13.63 3.50
CA LYS A 78 -7.18 -14.85 2.92
C LYS A 78 -6.82 -15.02 1.45
N ASN A 79 -6.93 -13.98 0.63
CA ASN A 79 -6.59 -14.09 -0.81
C ASN A 79 -5.10 -14.38 -1.00
N VAL A 80 -4.21 -13.70 -0.28
CA VAL A 80 -2.77 -13.96 -0.32
C VAL A 80 -2.43 -15.35 0.25
N PHE A 81 -3.07 -15.76 1.34
CA PHE A 81 -2.88 -17.09 1.94
C PHE A 81 -3.40 -18.21 1.04
N PHE A 82 -4.56 -18.01 0.41
CA PHE A 82 -5.21 -18.97 -0.48
C PHE A 82 -4.40 -19.19 -1.76
N GLU A 83 -3.88 -18.13 -2.39
CA GLU A 83 -2.92 -18.22 -3.51
C GLU A 83 -1.64 -18.98 -3.11
N LYS A 84 -1.15 -18.76 -1.89
CA LYS A 84 0.04 -19.46 -1.35
C LYS A 84 -0.23 -20.93 -1.01
N ILE A 85 -1.48 -21.31 -0.75
CA ILE A 85 -1.92 -22.70 -0.55
C ILE A 85 -2.11 -23.38 -1.91
N LEU A 86 -2.79 -22.76 -2.87
CA LEU A 86 -3.03 -23.34 -4.20
C LEU A 86 -1.72 -23.65 -4.95
N SER A 87 -0.69 -22.80 -4.81
CA SER A 87 0.64 -23.08 -5.36
C SER A 87 1.38 -24.24 -4.65
N LYS A 88 0.94 -24.67 -3.45
CA LYS A 88 1.55 -25.75 -2.66
C LYS A 88 0.70 -27.03 -2.60
N THR A 89 -0.57 -26.99 -2.98
CA THR A 89 -1.49 -28.16 -3.00
C THR A 89 -1.53 -28.90 -4.34
N GLN A 90 -0.50 -28.78 -5.18
CA GLN A 90 -0.27 -29.70 -6.29
C GLN A 90 1.11 -30.35 -6.13
N LYS A 91 1.30 -31.17 -5.08
CA LYS A 91 2.40 -32.17 -4.97
C LYS A 91 2.37 -32.95 -3.64
N THR A 92 1.25 -33.52 -3.22
CA THR A 92 1.28 -34.72 -2.35
C THR A 92 0.03 -35.56 -2.62
N PRO A 93 0.17 -36.84 -3.05
CA PRO A 93 -0.98 -37.75 -3.03
C PRO A 93 -1.32 -38.04 -1.57
N LEU A 94 -2.55 -37.71 -1.15
CA LEU A 94 -3.10 -38.12 0.14
C LEU A 94 -3.15 -39.66 0.20
N LYS A 95 -2.07 -40.27 0.70
CA LYS A 95 -2.06 -41.67 1.17
C LYS A 95 -2.47 -41.68 2.64
N HIS A 96 -3.75 -41.47 2.93
CA HIS A 96 -4.30 -41.82 4.24
C HIS A 96 -5.72 -42.40 4.07
N PRO A 97 -6.01 -43.60 4.61
CA PRO A 97 -7.23 -44.35 4.29
C PRO A 97 -8.52 -43.80 4.94
N PHE A 98 -8.49 -42.61 5.52
CA PHE A 98 -9.60 -42.08 6.34
C PHE A 98 -10.37 -40.90 5.73
N CYS A 99 -10.08 -40.50 4.49
CA CYS A 99 -10.82 -39.41 3.84
C CYS A 99 -11.42 -39.87 2.49
N GLN A 100 -12.46 -40.70 2.56
CA GLN A 100 -13.30 -41.05 1.40
C GLN A 100 -14.78 -40.66 1.56
N ILE A 101 -15.14 -39.92 2.62
CA ILE A 101 -16.56 -39.70 2.95
C ILE A 101 -17.13 -38.39 2.36
N VAL A 102 -16.31 -37.46 1.85
CA VAL A 102 -16.81 -36.19 1.26
C VAL A 102 -16.52 -36.09 -0.24
N SER A 103 -16.77 -37.17 -0.99
CA SER A 103 -16.81 -37.11 -2.46
C SER A 103 -17.88 -38.03 -3.04
N ARG A 104 -19.09 -38.01 -2.48
CA ARG A 104 -20.28 -38.60 -3.11
C ARG A 104 -21.56 -37.88 -2.69
N LYS A 105 -21.76 -36.64 -3.16
CA LYS A 105 -23.11 -36.07 -3.39
C LYS A 105 -23.02 -34.98 -4.46
N ASN A 106 -22.84 -35.39 -5.72
CA ASN A 106 -23.37 -34.67 -6.88
C ASN A 106 -23.29 -35.53 -8.15
N VAL A 107 -24.17 -36.54 -8.23
CA VAL A 107 -24.67 -37.11 -9.48
C VAL A 107 -26.11 -37.51 -9.21
N ASN A 108 -27.04 -36.65 -9.62
CA ASN A 108 -28.31 -36.92 -10.29
C ASN A 108 -28.89 -35.59 -10.72
#